data_AF-A0A7S3L1X7-F1
#
_entry.id   AF-A0A7S3L1X7-F1
#
_cell.length_a   1.000
_cell.length_b   1.000
_cell.length_c   1.000
_cell.angle_alpha   90.00
_cell.angle_beta   90.00
_cell.angle_gamma   90.00
#
_symmetry.space_group_name_H-M   'P 1'
#
loop_
_entity.id
_entity.type
_entity.pdbx_description
1 polymer ?
#
loop_
_entity_poly.entity_id
_entity_poly.type
_entity_poly.pdbx_seq_one_letter_code
_entity_poly.pdbx_strand_id
1 'polypeptide(L)'
;TSRQAPATRKTFRNHSGSLSDSTASTASSSSSSSLEASSPKPKSKSNRRRRGRGSGKNKNQSNNIHDDIPEHEQARYLALDCEMVGIGPYGRQSALARVSLVDWNGRPVLDEYVRPDSEVTDYRTYVSGITPQHLAQATYTAATIRPVVRDLLQDRILVGHGLKADLHALDLHHPWYEIRDTAKYEPFMQTRFD
;
A
#
# COMPACT_ATOMS: atom_id res chain seq x y z
N THR A 1 -53.72 2.97 -32.65
CA THR A 1 -53.19 1.60 -32.90
C THR A 1 -51.74 1.57 -32.42
N SER A 2 -51.41 1.14 -31.20
CA SER A 2 -51.76 -0.10 -30.47
C SER A 2 -51.11 -1.36 -31.07
N ARG A 3 -49.97 -1.78 -30.50
CA ARG A 3 -49.93 -2.90 -29.55
C ARG A 3 -48.68 -2.85 -28.66
N GLN A 4 -48.77 -3.45 -27.48
CA GLN A 4 -47.70 -3.63 -26.48
C GLN A 4 -47.63 -5.12 -26.08
N ALA A 5 -46.62 -5.46 -25.27
CA ALA A 5 -46.61 -6.57 -24.29
C ALA A 5 -46.45 -8.00 -24.88
N PRO A 6 -46.07 -9.02 -24.06
CA PRO A 6 -45.86 -8.97 -22.60
C PRO A 6 -44.45 -9.35 -22.11
N ALA A 7 -44.18 -9.02 -20.85
CA ALA A 7 -43.06 -9.56 -20.08
C ALA A 7 -43.47 -10.87 -19.36
N THR A 8 -42.50 -11.64 -18.88
CA THR A 8 -42.75 -12.72 -17.90
C THR A 8 -41.91 -12.54 -16.63
N ARG A 9 -42.49 -12.94 -15.50
CA ARG A 9 -42.00 -12.72 -14.14
C ARG A 9 -41.94 -14.08 -13.44
N LYS A 10 -40.82 -14.40 -12.79
CA LYS A 10 -40.76 -15.53 -11.83
C LYS A 10 -40.43 -14.99 -10.44
N THR A 11 -40.94 -15.68 -9.43
CA THR A 11 -41.09 -15.18 -8.06
C THR A 11 -40.38 -16.05 -7.04
N PHE A 12 -39.86 -15.39 -5.99
CA PHE A 12 -39.70 -15.85 -4.61
C PHE A 12 -39.64 -17.35 -4.30
N ARG A 13 -38.59 -17.73 -3.57
CA ARG A 13 -38.72 -18.67 -2.45
C ARG A 13 -37.94 -18.15 -1.25
N ASN A 14 -38.64 -17.68 -0.23
CA ASN A 14 -38.06 -17.51 1.10
C ASN A 14 -38.04 -18.88 1.79
N HIS A 15 -37.01 -19.15 2.61
CA HIS A 15 -37.10 -20.16 3.65
C HIS A 15 -36.77 -19.53 5.00
N SER A 16 -37.78 -19.45 5.85
CA SER A 16 -37.66 -19.16 7.28
C SER A 16 -37.26 -20.43 8.03
N GLY A 17 -36.30 -20.33 8.95
CA GLY A 17 -35.87 -21.42 9.83
C GLY A 17 -35.24 -20.85 11.10
N SER A 18 -36.07 -20.60 12.10
CA SER A 18 -35.67 -20.23 13.47
C SER A 18 -35.49 -21.49 14.35
N LEU A 19 -35.13 -21.26 15.63
CA LEU A 19 -34.81 -22.20 16.72
C LEU A 19 -33.29 -22.40 16.93
N SER A 20 -32.76 -22.49 18.16
CA SER A 20 -33.21 -22.00 19.49
C SER A 20 -32.05 -22.20 20.50
N ASP A 21 -32.05 -21.48 21.62
CA ASP A 21 -31.10 -21.70 22.72
C ASP A 21 -31.11 -23.13 23.28
N SER A 22 -29.97 -23.59 23.81
CA SER A 22 -29.87 -24.11 25.19
C SER A 22 -28.43 -24.31 25.68
N THR A 23 -28.23 -24.06 26.96
CA THR A 23 -27.00 -24.29 27.74
C THR A 23 -26.85 -25.76 28.17
N ALA A 24 -25.62 -26.24 28.46
CA ALA A 24 -25.23 -26.84 29.76
C ALA A 24 -23.85 -27.54 29.82
N SER A 25 -22.97 -27.02 30.67
CA SER A 25 -22.32 -27.71 31.81
C SER A 25 -21.31 -28.90 31.69
N THR A 26 -20.23 -28.72 32.49
CA THR A 26 -19.55 -29.71 33.38
C THR A 26 -18.65 -30.85 32.86
N ALA A 27 -17.37 -30.80 33.31
CA ALA A 27 -16.49 -31.91 33.78
C ALA A 27 -16.15 -33.07 32.81
N SER A 28 -14.99 -33.76 32.84
CA SER A 28 -13.72 -33.70 33.61
C SER A 28 -12.68 -34.59 32.85
N SER A 29 -11.45 -34.95 33.29
CA SER A 29 -10.80 -34.94 34.62
C SER A 29 -9.25 -34.88 34.55
N SER A 30 -8.58 -35.52 35.51
CA SER A 30 -7.15 -35.61 35.85
C SER A 30 -6.29 -36.64 35.08
N SER A 31 -5.03 -36.30 34.78
CA SER A 31 -3.80 -37.02 35.21
C SER A 31 -2.56 -36.37 34.56
N SER A 32 -1.48 -35.91 35.21
CA SER A 32 -0.69 -36.30 36.40
C SER A 32 0.57 -37.12 36.08
N SER A 33 1.70 -36.44 35.90
CA SER A 33 3.04 -36.95 36.25
C SER A 33 4.01 -35.78 36.47
N SER A 34 4.95 -35.96 37.40
CA SER A 34 5.95 -34.96 37.81
C SER A 34 7.29 -35.22 37.12
N LEU A 35 8.27 -34.30 37.25
CA LEU A 35 9.53 -34.57 37.97
C LEU A 35 10.46 -33.33 38.07
N GLU A 36 11.36 -33.41 39.04
CA GLU A 36 12.37 -32.47 39.55
C GLU A 36 13.22 -31.77 38.47
N ALA A 37 13.54 -30.47 38.51
CA ALA A 37 14.18 -29.63 39.54
C ALA A 37 15.72 -29.73 39.63
N SER A 38 16.42 -28.62 39.32
CA SER A 38 17.69 -28.23 39.97
C SER A 38 18.21 -26.84 39.52
N SER A 39 18.75 -26.08 40.47
CA SER A 39 19.72 -24.99 40.25
C SER A 39 20.97 -25.35 41.07
N PRO A 40 22.19 -24.91 40.70
CA PRO A 40 22.99 -24.25 41.74
C PRO A 40 24.13 -23.27 41.30
N LYS A 41 24.56 -22.49 42.30
CA LYS A 41 25.93 -21.93 42.59
C LYS A 41 26.22 -20.43 42.32
N PRO A 42 26.81 -19.72 43.31
CA PRO A 42 27.28 -18.34 43.16
C PRO A 42 28.82 -18.18 43.05
N LYS A 43 29.22 -17.02 42.49
CA LYS A 43 30.41 -16.18 42.74
C LYS A 43 31.74 -16.83 43.21
N SER A 44 32.81 -16.57 42.44
CA SER A 44 34.17 -16.37 42.97
C SER A 44 34.86 -15.16 42.29
N LYS A 45 35.92 -14.64 42.90
CA LYS A 45 36.73 -13.52 42.37
C LYS A 45 38.15 -14.00 42.07
N SER A 46 38.74 -13.57 40.96
CA SER A 46 40.21 -13.44 40.85
C SER A 46 40.59 -12.31 39.89
N ASN A 47 41.80 -11.79 40.04
CA ASN A 47 42.25 -10.53 39.43
C ASN A 47 43.47 -10.80 38.54
N ARG A 48 43.48 -10.45 37.25
CA ARG A 48 44.73 -10.46 36.46
C ARG A 48 44.76 -9.57 35.21
N ARG A 49 45.79 -8.72 35.19
CA ARG A 49 46.49 -8.14 34.02
C ARG A 49 45.68 -7.25 33.06
N ARG A 50 45.80 -5.93 33.29
CA ARG A 50 45.80 -4.92 32.22
C ARG A 50 46.73 -5.37 31.06
N ARG A 51 46.20 -5.40 29.84
CA ARG A 51 46.96 -5.32 28.59
C ARG A 51 46.28 -4.30 27.70
N GLY A 52 46.86 -3.11 27.57
CA GLY A 52 46.40 -2.13 26.60
C GLY A 52 46.81 -2.56 25.19
N ARG A 53 45.85 -2.71 24.28
CA ARG A 53 46.08 -2.81 22.83
C ARG A 53 44.81 -2.39 22.10
N GLY A 54 44.97 -1.49 21.14
CA GLY A 54 43.98 -1.01 20.17
C GLY A 54 42.49 -1.13 20.53
N SER A 55 41.85 0.00 20.83
CA SER A 55 40.43 0.15 20.48
C SER A 55 40.35 0.20 18.95
N GLY A 56 40.31 -0.98 18.34
CA GLY A 56 39.93 -1.13 16.96
C GLY A 56 38.51 -0.63 16.82
N LYS A 57 38.34 0.57 16.27
CA LYS A 57 37.03 1.06 15.87
C LYS A 57 36.56 0.15 14.73
N ASN A 58 35.80 -0.89 15.09
CA ASN A 58 34.81 -1.46 14.18
C ASN A 58 33.84 -0.31 13.88
N LYS A 59 34.17 0.48 12.86
CA LYS A 59 33.15 1.15 12.09
C LYS A 59 32.26 0.03 11.59
N ASN A 60 31.04 -0.08 12.13
CA ASN A 60 29.97 -0.66 11.33
C ASN A 60 29.87 0.24 10.11
N GLN A 61 30.49 -0.20 9.01
CA GLN A 61 30.14 0.31 7.70
C GLN A 61 28.76 -0.25 7.39
N SER A 62 27.74 0.44 7.91
CA SER A 62 26.51 0.60 7.14
C SER A 62 26.95 1.26 5.84
N ASN A 63 27.22 0.44 4.81
CA ASN A 63 27.41 0.93 3.46
C ASN A 63 26.08 1.55 3.07
N ASN A 64 26.01 2.88 3.13
CA ASN A 64 24.88 3.65 2.64
C ASN A 64 24.90 3.52 1.12
N ILE A 65 24.18 2.54 0.58
CA ILE A 65 24.12 2.28 -0.87
C ILE A 65 23.64 3.53 -1.65
N HIS A 66 22.93 4.44 -0.98
CA HIS A 66 22.57 5.77 -1.49
C HIS A 66 23.76 6.66 -1.91
N ASP A 67 24.93 6.53 -1.25
CA ASP A 67 26.10 7.37 -1.50
C ASP A 67 26.96 6.87 -2.70
N ASP A 68 26.76 5.62 -3.14
CA ASP A 68 27.55 4.96 -4.20
C ASP A 68 26.94 5.10 -5.63
N ILE A 69 25.67 5.51 -5.76
CA ILE A 69 24.94 5.59 -7.04
C ILE A 69 25.12 6.99 -7.66
N PRO A 70 25.65 7.13 -8.89
CA PRO A 70 25.85 8.44 -9.54
C PRO A 70 24.55 9.23 -9.77
N GLU A 71 24.61 10.56 -9.65
CA GLU A 71 23.46 11.47 -9.84
C GLU A 71 22.74 11.27 -11.19
N HIS A 72 23.47 10.98 -12.27
CA HIS A 72 22.88 10.70 -13.59
C HIS A 72 22.12 9.36 -13.66
N GLU A 73 22.41 8.42 -12.76
CA GLU A 73 21.65 7.18 -12.60
C GLU A 73 20.45 7.41 -11.67
N GLN A 74 20.64 8.14 -10.56
CA GLN A 74 19.55 8.58 -9.67
C GLN A 74 18.44 9.32 -10.44
N ALA A 75 18.82 10.25 -11.33
CA ALA A 75 17.91 11.05 -12.15
C ALA A 75 17.07 10.24 -13.17
N ARG A 76 17.35 8.93 -13.33
CA ARG A 76 16.51 8.01 -14.11
C ARG A 76 15.27 7.55 -13.35
N TYR A 77 15.21 7.68 -12.03
CA TYR A 77 14.13 7.15 -11.21
C TYR A 77 13.13 8.25 -10.85
N LEU A 78 11.84 7.93 -10.96
CA LEU A 78 10.74 8.71 -10.38
C LEU A 78 9.80 7.76 -9.65
N ALA A 79 9.37 8.13 -8.44
CA ALA A 79 8.30 7.41 -7.75
C ALA A 79 6.96 8.10 -7.98
N LEU A 80 5.92 7.32 -8.28
CA LEU A 80 4.55 7.74 -8.57
C LEU A 80 3.58 7.19 -7.53
N ASP A 81 2.64 8.04 -7.13
CA ASP A 81 1.49 7.69 -6.28
C ASP A 81 0.27 8.52 -6.72
N CYS A 82 -0.88 7.89 -6.91
CA CYS A 82 -2.13 8.54 -7.33
C CYS A 82 -3.27 8.28 -6.36
N GLU A 83 -4.00 9.34 -6.01
CA GLU A 83 -5.22 9.21 -5.22
C GLU A 83 -6.46 9.21 -6.10
N MET A 84 -7.42 8.35 -5.76
CA MET A 84 -8.63 8.13 -6.54
C MET A 84 -9.91 8.26 -5.72
N VAL A 85 -10.86 9.06 -6.22
CA VAL A 85 -12.23 9.14 -5.71
C VAL A 85 -13.18 8.22 -6.47
N GLY A 86 -14.34 7.94 -5.88
CA GLY A 86 -15.44 7.21 -6.49
C GLY A 86 -16.39 8.10 -7.27
N ILE A 87 -16.63 7.76 -8.54
CA ILE A 87 -17.62 8.40 -9.42
C ILE A 87 -18.73 7.41 -9.81
N GLY A 88 -19.85 7.96 -10.29
CA GLY A 88 -20.99 7.20 -10.81
C GLY A 88 -21.77 6.45 -9.71
N PRO A 89 -22.66 5.51 -10.09
CA PRO A 89 -23.54 4.81 -9.14
C PRO A 89 -22.77 4.10 -8.02
N TYR A 90 -23.01 4.53 -6.79
CA TYR A 90 -22.39 4.01 -5.56
C TYR A 90 -20.84 4.11 -5.52
N GLY A 91 -20.25 5.11 -6.20
CA GLY A 91 -18.80 5.38 -6.16
C GLY A 91 -17.92 4.25 -6.73
N ARG A 92 -18.50 3.33 -7.50
CA ARG A 92 -17.85 2.06 -7.89
C ARG A 92 -16.76 2.19 -8.95
N GLN A 93 -16.71 3.31 -9.68
CA GLN A 93 -15.67 3.59 -10.65
C GLN A 93 -14.65 4.55 -10.02
N SER A 94 -13.36 4.26 -10.17
CA SER A 94 -12.29 5.13 -9.66
C SER A 94 -11.93 6.20 -10.69
N ALA A 95 -11.81 7.45 -10.26
CA ALA A 95 -11.30 8.57 -11.05
C ALA A 95 -10.13 9.25 -10.33
N LEU A 96 -9.13 9.70 -11.09
CA LEU A 96 -7.95 10.40 -10.57
C LEU A 96 -8.35 11.71 -9.86
N ALA A 97 -7.79 11.92 -8.67
CA ALA A 97 -8.10 13.04 -7.79
C ALA A 97 -6.85 13.80 -7.29
N ARG A 98 -5.69 13.13 -7.24
CA ARG A 98 -4.36 13.74 -7.03
C ARG A 98 -3.32 12.87 -7.72
N VAL A 99 -2.25 13.48 -8.22
CA VAL A 99 -1.05 12.78 -8.69
C VAL A 99 0.20 13.36 -8.03
N SER A 100 1.04 12.48 -7.48
CA SER A 100 2.32 12.84 -6.85
C SER A 100 3.46 12.15 -7.60
N LEU A 101 4.49 12.91 -7.97
CA LEU A 101 5.78 12.41 -8.47
C LEU A 101 6.91 12.97 -7.60
N VAL A 102 7.83 12.11 -7.16
CA VAL A 102 9.03 12.53 -6.41
C VAL A 102 10.32 12.02 -7.05
N ASP A 103 11.41 12.79 -6.85
CA ASP A 103 12.77 12.42 -7.26
C ASP A 103 13.37 11.31 -6.37
N TRP A 104 14.59 10.87 -6.71
CA TRP A 104 15.38 9.91 -5.92
C TRP A 104 15.57 10.32 -4.43
N ASN A 105 15.52 11.61 -4.13
CA ASN A 105 15.69 12.18 -2.80
C ASN A 105 14.34 12.41 -2.07
N GLY A 106 13.21 11.96 -2.65
CA GLY A 106 11.87 12.17 -2.12
C GLY A 106 11.34 13.61 -2.26
N ARG A 107 11.96 14.44 -3.12
CA ARG A 107 11.52 15.82 -3.35
C ARG A 107 10.39 15.85 -4.38
N PRO A 108 9.30 16.62 -4.16
CA PRO A 108 8.23 16.78 -5.15
C PRO A 108 8.74 17.31 -6.50
N VAL A 109 8.42 16.56 -7.56
CA VAL A 109 8.57 16.94 -8.97
C VAL A 109 7.21 17.40 -9.53
N LEU A 110 6.14 16.78 -9.06
CA LEU A 110 4.74 17.15 -9.31
C LEU A 110 3.93 16.75 -8.07
N ASP A 111 3.02 17.61 -7.60
CA ASP A 111 2.05 17.27 -6.56
C ASP A 111 0.80 18.12 -6.81
N GLU A 112 -0.18 17.55 -7.52
CA GLU A 112 -1.30 18.31 -8.06
C GLU A 112 -2.63 17.60 -7.82
N TYR A 113 -3.64 18.37 -7.37
CA TYR A 113 -5.02 17.92 -7.32
C TYR A 113 -5.65 17.96 -8.71
N VAL A 114 -6.42 16.94 -9.04
CA VAL A 114 -6.99 16.72 -10.37
C VAL A 114 -8.51 16.69 -10.22
N ARG A 115 -9.22 17.60 -10.90
CA ARG A 115 -10.68 17.62 -10.92
C ARG A 115 -11.18 16.49 -11.84
N PRO A 116 -11.99 15.53 -11.34
CA PRO A 116 -12.60 14.50 -12.18
C PRO A 116 -13.59 15.08 -13.19
N ASP A 117 -13.71 14.45 -14.36
CA ASP A 117 -14.65 14.85 -15.42
C ASP A 117 -16.10 14.38 -15.15
N SER A 118 -16.40 13.87 -13.96
CA SER A 118 -17.71 13.34 -13.55
C SER A 118 -17.95 13.58 -12.06
N GLU A 119 -19.23 13.61 -11.66
CA GLU A 119 -19.62 13.87 -10.27
C GLU A 119 -19.03 12.83 -9.30
N VAL A 120 -18.39 13.32 -8.24
CA VAL A 120 -17.80 12.51 -7.17
C VAL A 120 -18.89 12.11 -6.20
N THR A 121 -19.23 10.82 -6.21
CA THR A 121 -20.28 10.23 -5.38
C THR A 121 -19.73 9.58 -4.10
N ASP A 122 -18.41 9.36 -4.04
CA ASP A 122 -17.69 8.91 -2.85
C ASP A 122 -16.27 9.49 -2.86
N TYR A 123 -15.90 10.29 -1.85
CA TYR A 123 -14.56 10.87 -1.76
C TYR A 123 -13.49 9.91 -1.24
N ARG A 124 -13.87 8.79 -0.62
CA ARG A 124 -12.96 7.79 -0.03
C ARG A 124 -11.93 8.38 0.94
N THR A 125 -12.21 9.53 1.54
CA THR A 125 -11.26 10.36 2.32
C THR A 125 -10.55 9.60 3.45
N TYR A 126 -11.15 8.52 3.96
CA TYR A 126 -10.59 7.65 4.98
C TYR A 126 -9.38 6.81 4.51
N VAL A 127 -9.20 6.64 3.20
CA VAL A 127 -7.96 6.14 2.58
C VAL A 127 -7.23 7.23 1.82
N SER A 128 -7.95 8.08 1.06
CA SER A 128 -7.33 8.95 0.05
C SER A 128 -6.93 10.36 0.52
N GLY A 129 -7.38 10.77 1.71
CA GLY A 129 -7.25 12.15 2.19
C GLY A 129 -7.96 13.22 1.34
N ILE A 130 -8.60 12.87 0.22
CA ILE A 130 -9.22 13.84 -0.70
C ILE A 130 -10.50 14.41 -0.09
N THR A 131 -10.62 15.74 -0.12
CA THR A 131 -11.80 16.48 0.33
C THR A 131 -12.48 17.21 -0.85
N PRO A 132 -13.77 17.58 -0.73
CA PRO A 132 -14.42 18.45 -1.71
C PRO A 132 -13.67 19.76 -1.96
N GLN A 133 -13.02 20.31 -0.93
CA GLN A 133 -12.25 21.55 -0.99
C GLN A 133 -11.02 21.41 -1.88
N HIS A 134 -10.32 20.27 -1.84
CA HIS A 134 -9.16 20.02 -2.72
C HIS A 134 -9.59 20.02 -4.20
N LEU A 135 -10.68 19.33 -4.52
CA LEU A 135 -11.19 19.24 -5.91
C LEU A 135 -11.86 20.51 -6.42
N ALA A 136 -12.37 21.36 -5.52
CA ALA A 136 -12.85 22.70 -5.86
C ALA A 136 -11.72 23.70 -6.16
N GLN A 137 -10.50 23.44 -5.66
CA GLN A 137 -9.29 24.24 -5.90
C GLN A 137 -8.42 23.69 -7.03
N ALA A 138 -8.64 22.44 -7.46
CA ALA A 138 -7.91 21.79 -8.54
C ALA A 138 -8.00 22.56 -9.87
N THR A 139 -6.85 22.95 -10.40
CA THR A 139 -6.68 23.66 -11.68
C THR A 139 -6.66 22.70 -12.87
N TYR A 140 -6.13 21.50 -12.68
CA TYR A 140 -6.02 20.46 -13.71
C TYR A 140 -7.26 19.56 -13.77
N THR A 141 -7.59 19.08 -14.97
CA THR A 141 -8.37 17.86 -15.19
C THR A 141 -7.47 16.70 -15.64
N ALA A 142 -7.99 15.48 -15.63
CA ALA A 142 -7.27 14.28 -16.07
C ALA A 142 -6.67 14.43 -17.48
N ALA A 143 -7.41 15.05 -18.42
CA ALA A 143 -6.93 15.32 -19.77
C ALA A 143 -5.74 16.29 -19.83
N THR A 144 -5.66 17.26 -18.90
CA THR A 144 -4.58 18.27 -18.88
C THR A 144 -3.33 17.82 -18.12
N ILE A 145 -3.47 17.00 -17.07
CA ILE A 145 -2.32 16.52 -16.28
C ILE A 145 -1.63 15.30 -16.91
N ARG A 146 -2.37 14.46 -17.64
CA ARG A 146 -1.85 13.28 -18.34
C ARG A 146 -0.63 13.56 -19.25
N PRO A 147 -0.62 14.57 -20.14
CA PRO A 147 0.58 14.86 -20.93
C PRO A 147 1.77 15.27 -20.05
N VAL A 148 1.56 16.07 -19.00
CA VAL A 148 2.62 16.48 -18.06
C VAL A 148 3.24 15.25 -17.39
N VAL A 149 2.42 14.34 -16.86
CA VAL A 149 2.88 13.10 -16.22
C VAL A 149 3.57 12.17 -17.22
N ARG A 150 3.01 12.00 -18.43
CA ARG A 150 3.63 11.21 -19.51
C ARG A 150 5.02 11.74 -19.85
N ASP A 151 5.16 13.04 -20.02
CA ASP A 151 6.41 13.67 -20.49
C ASP A 151 7.48 13.69 -19.39
N LEU A 152 7.08 13.70 -18.10
CA LEU A 152 7.97 13.46 -16.96
C LEU A 152 8.43 11.99 -16.85
N LEU A 153 7.56 11.03 -17.20
CA LEU A 153 7.83 9.59 -17.14
C LEU A 153 8.53 9.02 -18.39
N GLN A 154 8.78 9.83 -19.42
CA GLN A 154 9.47 9.40 -20.63
C GLN A 154 10.93 9.05 -20.34
N ASP A 155 11.35 7.84 -20.74
CA ASP A 155 12.69 7.29 -20.53
C ASP A 155 13.13 7.34 -19.03
N ARG A 156 12.22 6.97 -18.13
CA ARG A 156 12.44 6.87 -16.67
C ARG A 156 12.07 5.48 -16.15
N ILE A 157 12.66 5.12 -15.01
CA ILE A 157 12.33 3.93 -14.23
C ILE A 157 11.27 4.34 -13.19
N LEU A 158 10.07 3.80 -13.35
CA LEU A 158 8.90 4.13 -12.54
C LEU A 158 8.82 3.26 -11.28
N VAL A 159 8.88 3.88 -10.11
CA VAL A 159 8.78 3.23 -8.79
C VAL A 159 7.40 3.51 -8.15
N GLY A 160 6.87 2.60 -7.34
CA GLY A 160 5.61 2.83 -6.62
C GLY A 160 5.05 1.57 -5.94
N HIS A 161 3.79 1.61 -5.55
CA HIS A 161 3.10 0.49 -4.88
C HIS A 161 1.74 0.21 -5.51
N GLY A 162 1.62 -0.87 -6.28
CA GLY A 162 0.36 -1.24 -6.94
C GLY A 162 0.11 -0.51 -8.27
N LEU A 163 1.16 0.08 -8.86
CA LEU A 163 1.23 0.97 -10.05
C LEU A 163 0.28 0.70 -11.24
N LYS A 164 -0.32 -0.50 -11.33
CA LYS A 164 -1.42 -0.80 -12.24
C LYS A 164 -2.66 0.08 -11.97
N ALA A 165 -2.92 0.47 -10.72
CA ALA A 165 -4.05 1.34 -10.38
C ALA A 165 -3.82 2.78 -10.88
N ASP A 166 -2.63 3.31 -10.59
CA ASP A 166 -2.18 4.67 -10.90
C ASP A 166 -2.12 4.91 -12.41
N LEU A 167 -1.43 4.01 -13.14
CA LEU A 167 -1.34 4.07 -14.59
C LEU A 167 -2.72 3.94 -15.27
N HIS A 168 -3.65 3.17 -14.69
CA HIS A 168 -5.03 3.10 -15.17
C HIS A 168 -5.83 4.37 -14.85
N ALA A 169 -5.63 5.00 -13.69
CA ALA A 169 -6.30 6.25 -13.34
C ALA A 169 -5.81 7.44 -14.19
N LEU A 170 -4.52 7.42 -14.56
CA LEU A 170 -3.90 8.36 -15.49
C LEU A 170 -4.23 8.10 -16.97
N ASP A 171 -4.67 6.88 -17.32
CA ASP A 171 -4.80 6.39 -18.70
C ASP A 171 -3.46 6.50 -19.46
N LEU A 172 -2.45 5.83 -18.89
CA LEU A 172 -1.07 5.75 -19.38
C LEU A 172 -0.56 4.30 -19.40
N HIS A 173 0.38 4.03 -20.30
CA HIS A 173 1.18 2.81 -20.32
C HIS A 173 2.65 3.17 -20.11
N HIS A 174 3.35 2.33 -19.34
CA HIS A 174 4.79 2.47 -19.08
C HIS A 174 5.47 1.09 -19.26
N PRO A 175 6.70 1.01 -19.79
CA PRO A 175 7.32 -0.27 -20.13
C PRO A 175 7.54 -1.18 -18.92
N TRP A 176 7.12 -2.44 -19.00
CA TRP A 176 7.13 -3.36 -17.86
C TRP A 176 8.53 -3.59 -17.27
N TYR A 177 9.58 -3.48 -18.09
CA TYR A 177 10.98 -3.62 -17.68
C TYR A 177 11.55 -2.36 -16.98
N GLU A 178 10.83 -1.24 -17.04
CA GLU A 178 11.14 0.01 -16.32
C GLU A 178 10.27 0.21 -15.06
N ILE A 179 9.26 -0.63 -14.85
CA ILE A 179 8.44 -0.63 -13.62
C ILE A 179 9.18 -1.30 -12.45
N ARG A 180 9.15 -0.66 -11.28
CA ARG A 180 9.62 -1.17 -9.97
C ARG A 180 8.47 -1.11 -8.96
N ASP A 181 7.50 -2.00 -9.15
CA ASP A 181 6.30 -2.09 -8.31
C ASP A 181 6.56 -2.89 -7.04
N THR A 182 6.60 -2.20 -5.90
CA THR A 182 6.87 -2.80 -4.58
C THR A 182 5.81 -3.80 -4.14
N ALA A 183 4.57 -3.71 -4.65
CA ALA A 183 3.50 -4.67 -4.37
C ALA A 183 3.73 -6.05 -5.04
N LYS A 184 4.74 -6.15 -5.93
CA LYS A 184 5.12 -7.38 -6.64
C LYS A 184 6.53 -7.86 -6.33
N TYR A 185 7.26 -7.19 -5.45
CA TYR A 185 8.65 -7.53 -5.11
C TYR A 185 8.67 -8.50 -3.93
N GLU A 186 9.01 -9.77 -4.17
CA GLU A 186 8.87 -10.86 -3.19
C GLU A 186 9.46 -10.55 -1.80
N PRO A 187 10.65 -9.92 -1.64
CA PRO A 187 11.17 -9.55 -0.32
C PRO A 187 10.35 -8.51 0.47
N PHE A 188 9.45 -7.77 -0.18
CA PHE A 188 8.50 -6.85 0.49
C PHE A 188 7.10 -7.45 0.63
N MET A 189 6.79 -8.56 -0.05
CA MET A 189 5.55 -9.30 0.08
C MET A 189 5.56 -10.13 1.38
N GLN A 190 5.33 -9.47 2.52
CA GLN A 190 5.30 -10.12 3.85
C GLN A 190 4.18 -11.17 3.96
N THR A 191 4.48 -12.41 3.59
CA THR A 191 3.69 -13.57 4.04
C THR A 191 3.92 -13.77 5.53
N ARG A 192 3.01 -13.25 6.36
CA ARG A 192 2.96 -13.58 7.79
C ARG A 192 2.53 -15.04 7.94
N PHE A 193 3.51 -15.88 8.24
CA PHE A 193 3.32 -17.24 8.72
C PHE A 193 3.62 -17.23 10.23
N ASP A 194 2.68 -16.67 10.99
CA ASP A 194 2.60 -16.73 12.46
C ASP A 194 1.43 -17.63 12.87
#